data_AF-A0A9D1Y1R5-F1
#
_entry.id   AF-A0A9D1Y1R5-F1
#
_cell.length_a   1.000
_cell.length_b   1.000
_cell.length_c   1.000
_cell.angle_alpha   90.00
_cell.angle_beta   90.00
_cell.angle_gamma   90.00
#
_symmetry.space_group_name_H-M   'P 1'
#
loop_
_entity.id
_entity.type
_entity.pdbx_description
1 polymer ?
#
loop_
_entity_poly.entity_id
_entity_poly.type
_entity_poly.pdbx_seq_one_letter_code
_entity_poly.pdbx_strand_id
1 'polypeptide(L)'
;MATFESQERRMPKINECLKANGLESLDACNEMLLAKGIDCDKIIRGIQPICFDNAVWAYTLGTAIAVKRGLKSAADCAAAIGEGLEAFTVPGSVAEQRHVGLGHGNLGAMLLHEDTRCFCFLAGHESFAAAEGAIGIARTANKVRKEPLRVILNGLGKDAAMIISRINGFTYVKTDFDFKTGEVKVVETVPYSDGERAAVKCYGANDVLEGVAIMKLEGVDVSITGNSTNP
;
A
#
# COMPACT_ATOMS: atom_id res chain seq x y z
N MET A 1 14.41 -22.10 -16.13
CA MET A 1 14.82 -20.77 -16.63
C MET A 1 13.62 -19.88 -16.55
N ALA A 2 13.73 -18.82 -15.76
CA ALA A 2 12.72 -17.78 -15.68
C ALA A 2 12.38 -17.24 -17.08
N THR A 3 11.09 -17.25 -17.40
CA THR A 3 10.52 -16.69 -18.63
C THR A 3 9.45 -15.68 -18.24
N PHE A 4 9.44 -14.51 -18.86
CA PHE A 4 8.48 -13.43 -18.59
C PHE A 4 8.46 -12.38 -19.71
N GLU A 5 7.50 -11.46 -19.70
CA GLU A 5 7.28 -10.52 -20.79
C GLU A 5 8.33 -9.41 -20.85
N SER A 6 8.77 -9.05 -22.07
CA SER A 6 9.82 -8.04 -22.31
C SER A 6 11.17 -8.37 -21.65
N GLN A 7 11.49 -9.65 -21.48
CA GLN A 7 12.69 -10.14 -20.81
C GLN A 7 13.97 -9.48 -21.32
N GLU A 8 14.21 -9.44 -22.64
CA GLU A 8 15.41 -8.83 -23.23
C GLU A 8 15.64 -7.38 -22.77
N ARG A 9 14.57 -6.61 -22.58
CA ARG A 9 14.65 -5.22 -22.14
C ARG A 9 14.92 -5.07 -20.66
N ARG A 10 14.53 -6.03 -19.83
CA ARG A 10 14.63 -5.97 -18.36
C ARG A 10 15.88 -6.68 -17.83
N MET A 11 16.34 -7.74 -18.50
CA MET A 11 17.44 -8.59 -18.04
C MET A 11 18.74 -7.83 -17.69
N PRO A 12 19.17 -6.78 -18.42
CA PRO A 12 20.38 -6.04 -18.03
C PRO A 12 20.29 -5.47 -16.60
N LYS A 13 19.16 -4.82 -16.26
CA LYS A 13 18.92 -4.23 -14.93
C LYS A 13 18.74 -5.31 -13.85
N ILE A 14 18.05 -6.40 -14.20
CA ILE A 14 17.88 -7.57 -13.30
C ILE A 14 19.24 -8.20 -12.97
N ASN A 15 20.09 -8.42 -13.97
CA ASN A 15 21.42 -9.01 -13.79
C ASN A 15 22.34 -8.11 -12.95
N GLU A 16 22.24 -6.79 -13.13
CA GLU A 16 22.95 -5.83 -12.27
C GLU A 16 22.50 -5.96 -10.81
N CYS A 17 21.19 -6.03 -10.56
CA CYS A 17 20.63 -6.21 -9.22
C CYS A 17 21.03 -7.55 -8.59
N LEU A 18 20.96 -8.65 -9.34
CA LEU A 18 21.41 -9.97 -8.92
C LEU A 18 22.89 -9.94 -8.49
N LYS A 19 23.76 -9.39 -9.36
CA LYS A 19 25.20 -9.28 -9.10
C LYS A 19 25.49 -8.42 -7.87
N ALA A 20 24.84 -7.26 -7.74
CA ALA A 20 24.99 -6.35 -6.60
C ALA A 20 24.63 -7.02 -5.27
N ASN A 21 23.74 -8.02 -5.28
CA ASN A 21 23.30 -8.76 -4.11
C ASN A 21 23.96 -10.14 -3.94
N GLY A 22 24.90 -10.52 -4.79
CA GLY A 22 25.54 -11.83 -4.75
C GLY A 22 24.53 -12.98 -4.94
N LEU A 23 23.57 -12.77 -5.84
CA LEU A 23 22.57 -13.74 -6.29
C LEU A 23 22.93 -14.21 -7.70
N GLU A 24 22.83 -15.51 -7.95
CA GLU A 24 23.30 -16.14 -9.20
C GLU A 24 22.33 -15.93 -10.36
N SER A 25 21.06 -16.25 -10.14
CA SER A 25 20.01 -16.18 -11.15
C SER A 25 18.63 -16.09 -10.49
N LEU A 26 17.59 -15.74 -11.27
CA LEU A 26 16.21 -15.75 -10.79
C LEU A 26 15.75 -17.16 -10.37
N ASP A 27 16.13 -18.20 -11.13
CA ASP A 27 15.82 -19.59 -10.76
C ASP A 27 16.49 -19.97 -9.43
N ALA A 28 17.76 -19.62 -9.23
CA ALA A 28 18.46 -19.86 -7.96
C ALA A 28 17.85 -19.08 -6.79
N CYS A 29 17.34 -17.86 -7.04
CA CYS A 29 16.55 -17.12 -6.05
C CYS A 29 15.29 -17.88 -5.66
N ASN A 30 14.55 -18.41 -6.64
CA ASN A 30 13.33 -19.17 -6.38
C ASN A 30 13.63 -20.46 -5.58
N GLU A 31 14.65 -21.23 -5.98
CA GLU A 31 15.06 -22.44 -5.27
C GLU A 31 15.44 -22.16 -3.80
N MET A 32 16.19 -21.07 -3.57
CA MET A 32 16.56 -20.63 -2.23
C MET A 32 15.35 -20.30 -1.35
N LEU A 33 14.33 -19.66 -1.93
CA LEU A 33 13.09 -19.29 -1.24
C LEU A 33 12.20 -20.51 -0.98
N LEU A 34 12.06 -21.39 -1.96
CA LEU A 34 11.32 -22.65 -1.83
C LEU A 34 11.93 -23.55 -0.76
N ALA A 35 13.26 -23.63 -0.67
CA ALA A 35 13.95 -24.36 0.40
C ALA A 35 13.65 -23.80 1.81
N LYS A 36 13.18 -22.56 1.90
CA LYS A 36 12.71 -21.90 3.13
C LYS A 36 11.19 -21.90 3.29
N GLY A 37 10.46 -22.57 2.39
CA GLY A 37 9.00 -22.64 2.39
C GLY A 37 8.30 -21.37 1.91
N ILE A 38 9.01 -20.49 1.20
CA ILE A 38 8.46 -19.26 0.64
C ILE A 38 8.21 -19.48 -0.85
N ASP A 39 6.95 -19.66 -1.23
CA ASP A 39 6.51 -19.83 -2.62
C ASP A 39 5.92 -18.50 -3.14
N CYS A 40 6.76 -17.68 -3.75
CA CYS A 40 6.36 -16.37 -4.26
C CYS A 40 5.30 -16.48 -5.37
N ASP A 41 5.37 -17.46 -6.27
CA ASP A 41 4.38 -17.64 -7.33
C ASP A 41 2.99 -17.89 -6.74
N LYS A 42 2.89 -18.85 -5.81
CA LYS A 42 1.63 -19.18 -5.15
C LYS A 42 1.07 -18.00 -4.34
N ILE A 43 1.92 -17.25 -3.63
CA ILE A 43 1.49 -16.09 -2.84
C ILE A 43 0.96 -14.98 -3.75
N ILE A 44 1.72 -14.60 -4.78
CA ILE A 44 1.36 -13.47 -5.64
C ILE A 44 0.12 -13.79 -6.49
N ARG A 45 0.02 -15.00 -7.06
CA ARG A 45 -1.19 -15.41 -7.80
C ARG A 45 -2.39 -15.65 -6.89
N GLY A 46 -2.16 -16.03 -5.63
CA GLY A 46 -3.24 -16.11 -4.63
C GLY A 46 -3.84 -14.73 -4.31
N ILE A 47 -3.05 -13.67 -4.40
CA ILE A 47 -3.49 -12.28 -4.21
C ILE A 47 -4.10 -11.71 -5.50
N GLN A 48 -3.43 -11.88 -6.64
CA GLN A 48 -3.85 -11.38 -7.93
C GLN A 48 -3.71 -12.48 -9.01
N PRO A 49 -4.77 -13.28 -9.26
CA PRO A 49 -4.70 -14.43 -10.17
C PRO A 49 -4.32 -14.09 -11.60
N ILE A 50 -4.59 -12.86 -12.05
CA ILE A 50 -4.29 -12.38 -13.41
C ILE A 50 -2.97 -11.60 -13.49
N CYS A 51 -2.07 -11.73 -12.49
CA CYS A 51 -0.78 -11.06 -12.53
C CYS A 51 0.13 -11.62 -13.64
N PHE A 52 0.93 -10.74 -14.23
CA PHE A 52 2.00 -11.14 -15.16
C PHE A 52 3.14 -11.86 -14.42
N ASP A 53 3.88 -12.69 -15.14
CA ASP A 53 5.05 -13.41 -14.61
C ASP A 53 6.14 -12.43 -14.14
N ASN A 54 6.22 -11.26 -14.78
CA ASN A 54 7.05 -10.15 -14.33
C ASN A 54 6.85 -9.81 -12.84
N ALA A 55 5.59 -9.79 -12.36
CA ALA A 55 5.32 -9.49 -10.96
C ALA A 55 5.86 -10.59 -10.05
N VAL A 56 5.57 -11.85 -10.39
CA VAL A 56 6.07 -13.01 -9.64
C VAL A 56 7.58 -12.95 -9.50
N TRP A 57 8.31 -12.79 -10.60
CA TRP A 57 9.77 -12.77 -10.57
C TRP A 57 10.35 -11.54 -9.86
N ALA A 58 9.70 -10.38 -9.94
CA ALA A 58 10.10 -9.19 -9.21
C ALA A 58 9.99 -9.38 -7.69
N TYR A 59 8.87 -9.97 -7.23
CA TYR A 59 8.68 -10.33 -5.82
C TYR A 59 9.64 -11.44 -5.38
N THR A 60 9.91 -12.44 -6.22
CA THR A 60 10.93 -13.48 -5.97
C THR A 60 12.31 -12.87 -5.76
N LEU A 61 12.75 -11.98 -6.68
CA LEU A 61 14.05 -11.31 -6.56
C LEU A 61 14.13 -10.47 -5.28
N GLY A 62 13.13 -9.62 -5.05
CA GLY A 62 13.09 -8.75 -3.86
C GLY A 62 13.08 -9.54 -2.54
N THR A 63 12.34 -10.64 -2.49
CA THR A 63 12.31 -11.53 -1.32
C THR A 63 13.64 -12.25 -1.14
N ALA A 64 14.29 -12.68 -2.22
CA ALA A 64 15.62 -13.29 -2.16
C ALA A 64 16.67 -12.31 -1.67
N ILE A 65 16.60 -11.03 -2.05
CA ILE A 65 17.46 -9.95 -1.52
C ILE A 65 17.27 -9.84 0.00
N ALA A 66 16.03 -9.78 0.49
CA ALA A 66 15.75 -9.69 1.92
C ALA A 66 16.30 -10.90 2.69
N VAL A 67 16.10 -12.11 2.16
CA VAL A 67 16.61 -13.35 2.74
C VAL A 67 18.14 -13.40 2.74
N LYS A 68 18.77 -13.03 1.62
CA LYS A 68 20.23 -12.99 1.47
C LYS A 68 20.90 -12.04 2.46
N ARG A 69 20.27 -10.88 2.71
CA ARG A 69 20.71 -9.88 3.69
C ARG A 69 20.35 -10.25 5.13
N GLY A 70 19.60 -11.34 5.36
CA GLY A 70 19.22 -11.79 6.69
C GLY A 70 18.24 -10.85 7.40
N LEU A 71 17.46 -10.06 6.66
CA LEU A 71 16.51 -9.10 7.23
C LEU A 71 15.44 -9.82 8.05
N LYS A 72 15.04 -9.21 9.17
CA LYS A 72 14.11 -9.80 10.14
C LYS A 72 12.87 -8.95 10.39
N SER A 73 12.97 -7.63 10.22
CA SER A 73 11.81 -6.75 10.39
C SER A 73 10.93 -6.79 9.13
N ALA A 74 9.62 -6.71 9.31
CA ALA A 74 8.69 -6.69 8.19
C ALA A 74 8.91 -5.44 7.30
N ALA A 75 9.24 -4.31 7.91
CA ALA A 75 9.50 -3.05 7.21
C ALA A 75 10.76 -3.13 6.33
N ASP A 76 11.88 -3.65 6.86
CA ASP A 76 13.11 -3.80 6.07
C ASP A 76 12.92 -4.81 4.92
N CYS A 77 12.20 -5.90 5.18
CA CYS A 77 11.84 -6.86 4.14
C CYS A 77 11.00 -6.20 3.04
N ALA A 78 10.03 -5.35 3.38
CA ALA A 78 9.22 -4.63 2.39
C ALA A 78 10.06 -3.65 1.56
N ALA A 79 10.98 -2.92 2.17
CA ALA A 79 11.90 -2.03 1.47
C ALA A 79 12.79 -2.81 0.48
N ALA A 80 13.35 -3.95 0.91
CA ALA A 80 14.16 -4.82 0.05
C ALA A 80 13.35 -5.45 -1.09
N ILE A 81 12.06 -5.77 -0.87
CA ILE A 81 11.16 -6.20 -1.96
C ILE A 81 11.04 -5.10 -3.02
N GLY A 82 11.00 -3.84 -2.60
CA GLY A 82 11.01 -2.68 -3.50
C GLY A 82 12.20 -2.65 -4.47
N GLU A 83 13.37 -3.13 -4.05
CA GLU A 83 14.55 -3.22 -4.93
C GLU A 83 14.36 -4.26 -6.04
N GLY A 84 13.70 -5.38 -5.73
CA GLY A 84 13.30 -6.38 -6.73
C GLY A 84 12.29 -5.81 -7.73
N LEU A 85 11.28 -5.08 -7.24
CA LEU A 85 10.32 -4.37 -8.10
C LEU A 85 11.01 -3.33 -8.99
N GLU A 86 11.98 -2.60 -8.46
CA GLU A 86 12.72 -1.58 -9.18
C GLU A 86 13.60 -2.19 -10.28
N ALA A 87 14.25 -3.31 -9.99
CA ALA A 87 15.04 -4.03 -10.98
C ALA A 87 14.21 -4.49 -12.19
N PHE A 88 12.91 -4.70 -11.97
CA PHE A 88 11.97 -5.07 -13.02
C PHE A 88 11.38 -3.89 -13.78
N THR A 89 11.63 -2.62 -13.45
CA THR A 89 11.10 -1.51 -14.29
C THR A 89 11.73 -1.52 -15.69
N VAL A 90 10.98 -1.09 -16.70
CA VAL A 90 11.50 -1.01 -18.08
C VAL A 90 12.44 0.20 -18.23
N PRO A 91 13.63 0.04 -18.85
CA PRO A 91 14.51 1.16 -19.13
C PRO A 91 13.82 2.27 -19.95
N GLY A 92 13.98 3.51 -19.52
CA GLY A 92 13.38 4.71 -20.11
C GLY A 92 11.88 4.89 -19.82
N SER A 93 11.29 4.03 -18.99
CA SER A 93 9.90 4.20 -18.57
C SER A 93 9.76 5.23 -17.45
N VAL A 94 8.55 5.80 -17.31
CA VAL A 94 8.20 6.65 -16.16
C VAL A 94 8.41 5.89 -14.85
N ALA A 95 8.17 4.58 -14.83
CA ALA A 95 8.34 3.75 -13.64
C ALA A 95 9.80 3.75 -13.14
N GLU A 96 10.77 3.64 -14.06
CA GLU A 96 12.19 3.72 -13.72
C GLU A 96 12.58 5.14 -13.27
N GLN A 97 12.20 6.16 -14.03
CA GLN A 97 12.56 7.56 -13.73
C GLN A 97 12.02 8.04 -12.38
N ARG A 98 10.87 7.51 -11.97
CA ARG A 98 10.22 7.83 -10.69
C ARG A 98 10.58 6.85 -9.57
N HIS A 99 11.43 5.85 -9.84
CA HIS A 99 11.81 4.80 -8.91
C HIS A 99 10.61 4.12 -8.26
N VAL A 100 9.63 3.76 -9.09
CA VAL A 100 8.32 3.27 -8.62
C VAL A 100 8.47 2.00 -7.81
N GLY A 101 9.41 1.11 -8.14
CA GLY A 101 9.63 -0.11 -7.37
C GLY A 101 10.09 0.17 -5.94
N LEU A 102 11.08 1.07 -5.80
CA LEU A 102 11.55 1.53 -4.48
C LEU A 102 10.43 2.25 -3.72
N GLY A 103 9.65 3.08 -4.41
CA GLY A 103 8.50 3.77 -3.84
C GLY A 103 7.46 2.81 -3.25
N HIS A 104 7.13 1.71 -3.95
CA HIS A 104 6.21 0.69 -3.44
C HIS A 104 6.78 -0.04 -2.22
N GLY A 105 8.06 -0.41 -2.25
CA GLY A 105 8.72 -1.05 -1.09
C GLY A 105 8.72 -0.14 0.14
N ASN A 106 9.06 1.14 -0.05
CA ASN A 106 9.07 2.14 1.02
C ASN A 106 7.67 2.41 1.58
N LEU A 107 6.65 2.51 0.73
CA LEU A 107 5.27 2.64 1.19
C LEU A 107 4.83 1.44 2.04
N GLY A 108 5.15 0.22 1.58
CA GLY A 108 4.92 -1.00 2.37
C GLY A 108 5.67 -0.97 3.70
N ALA A 109 6.92 -0.50 3.70
CA ALA A 109 7.73 -0.37 4.90
C ALA A 109 7.12 0.63 5.90
N MET A 110 6.65 1.79 5.45
CA MET A 110 6.00 2.78 6.31
C MET A 110 4.77 2.20 7.00
N LEU A 111 3.89 1.49 6.27
CA LEU A 111 2.72 0.83 6.85
C LEU A 111 3.08 -0.22 7.92
N LEU A 112 4.24 -0.84 7.80
CA LEU A 112 4.73 -1.87 8.74
C LEU A 112 5.57 -1.29 9.89
N HIS A 113 5.93 0.01 9.83
CA HIS A 113 6.77 0.67 10.82
C HIS A 113 5.95 1.21 11.99
N GLU A 114 6.39 1.01 13.24
CA GLU A 114 5.64 1.42 14.44
C GLU A 114 5.42 2.94 14.55
N ASP A 115 6.29 3.75 13.94
CA ASP A 115 6.13 5.21 13.91
C ASP A 115 4.92 5.68 13.08
N THR A 116 4.45 4.85 12.15
CA THR A 116 3.19 5.13 11.43
C THR A 116 2.04 4.71 12.32
N ARG A 117 1.22 5.66 12.76
CA ARG A 117 0.09 5.45 13.67
C ARG A 117 -1.25 5.63 12.97
N CYS A 118 -1.31 6.49 11.96
CA CYS A 118 -2.54 6.76 11.22
C CYS A 118 -2.33 6.56 9.71
N PHE A 119 -3.14 5.65 9.15
CA PHE A 119 -3.24 5.38 7.73
C PHE A 119 -4.53 5.99 7.17
N CYS A 120 -4.39 6.78 6.11
CA CYS A 120 -5.51 7.32 5.35
C CYS A 120 -5.65 6.63 4.00
N PHE A 121 -6.82 6.08 3.71
CA PHE A 121 -7.16 5.75 2.33
C PHE A 121 -7.97 6.92 1.76
N LEU A 122 -7.36 7.63 0.80
CA LEU A 122 -8.01 8.71 0.07
C LEU A 122 -8.82 8.09 -1.07
N ALA A 123 -10.12 7.92 -0.85
CA ALA A 123 -11.01 7.32 -1.81
C ALA A 123 -11.30 8.28 -2.96
N GLY A 124 -11.26 7.76 -4.19
CA GLY A 124 -11.80 8.41 -5.38
C GLY A 124 -13.23 7.96 -5.66
N HIS A 125 -13.62 7.94 -6.94
CA HIS A 125 -14.96 7.57 -7.42
C HIS A 125 -15.38 6.11 -7.10
N GLU A 126 -14.42 5.23 -6.79
CA GLU A 126 -14.62 3.79 -6.56
C GLU A 126 -14.76 3.47 -5.05
N SER A 127 -15.54 4.28 -4.35
CA SER A 127 -15.46 4.47 -2.91
C SER A 127 -15.75 3.22 -2.04
N PHE A 128 -16.51 2.26 -2.54
CA PHE A 128 -16.83 1.04 -1.80
C PHE A 128 -15.67 0.03 -1.80
N ALA A 129 -15.04 -0.21 -2.96
CA ALA A 129 -13.87 -1.09 -3.06
C ALA A 129 -12.67 -0.52 -2.30
N ALA A 130 -12.54 0.82 -2.30
CA ALA A 130 -11.56 1.56 -1.52
C ALA A 130 -11.63 1.26 -0.02
N ALA A 131 -12.85 1.26 0.55
CA ALA A 131 -13.07 0.99 1.97
C ALA A 131 -12.61 -0.42 2.40
N GLU A 132 -13.03 -1.45 1.65
CA GLU A 132 -12.65 -2.83 1.94
C GLU A 132 -11.15 -3.07 1.70
N GLY A 133 -10.57 -2.43 0.68
CA GLY A 133 -9.13 -2.45 0.42
C GLY A 133 -8.31 -1.85 1.57
N ALA A 134 -8.71 -0.67 2.06
CA ALA A 134 -8.05 0.00 3.18
C ALA A 134 -8.03 -0.87 4.45
N ILE A 135 -9.15 -1.51 4.75
CA ILE A 135 -9.28 -2.44 5.88
C ILE A 135 -8.41 -3.67 5.68
N GLY A 136 -8.41 -4.26 4.49
CA GLY A 136 -7.56 -5.41 4.17
C GLY A 136 -6.08 -5.11 4.39
N ILE A 137 -5.61 -3.95 3.93
CA ILE A 137 -4.24 -3.46 4.12
C ILE A 137 -3.93 -3.31 5.61
N ALA A 138 -4.76 -2.55 6.34
CA ALA A 138 -4.53 -2.30 7.75
C ALA A 138 -4.57 -3.58 8.59
N ARG A 139 -5.55 -4.47 8.36
CA ARG A 139 -5.65 -5.77 9.04
C ARG A 139 -4.42 -6.64 8.79
N THR A 140 -3.88 -6.62 7.58
CA THR A 140 -2.68 -7.40 7.24
C THR A 140 -1.44 -6.82 7.89
N ALA A 141 -1.27 -5.49 7.85
CA ALA A 141 -0.16 -4.82 8.54
C ALA A 141 -0.22 -5.06 10.06
N ASN A 142 -1.40 -4.96 10.66
CA ASN A 142 -1.61 -5.12 12.10
C ASN A 142 -1.30 -6.53 12.63
N LYS A 143 -1.14 -7.55 11.76
CA LYS A 143 -0.72 -8.90 12.20
C LYS A 143 0.70 -8.94 12.76
N VAL A 144 1.56 -8.00 12.35
CA VAL A 144 2.98 -7.98 12.72
C VAL A 144 3.39 -6.73 13.49
N ARG A 145 2.43 -5.82 13.74
CA ARG A 145 2.63 -4.59 14.49
C ARG A 145 2.29 -4.79 15.96
N LYS A 146 2.91 -3.99 16.83
CA LYS A 146 2.57 -3.91 18.26
C LYS A 146 1.35 -3.02 18.47
N GLU A 147 1.33 -1.84 17.83
CA GLU A 147 0.20 -0.93 17.86
C GLU A 147 -0.56 -0.98 16.53
N PRO A 148 -1.86 -1.34 16.55
CA PRO A 148 -2.69 -1.33 15.35
C PRO A 148 -2.78 0.06 14.71
N LEU A 149 -2.68 0.12 13.38
CA LEU A 149 -2.93 1.33 12.61
C LEU A 149 -4.35 1.84 12.85
N ARG A 150 -4.46 3.13 13.18
CA ARG A 150 -5.74 3.84 13.05
C ARG A 150 -6.01 4.09 11.58
N VAL A 151 -7.20 3.73 11.12
CA VAL A 151 -7.58 3.86 9.71
C VAL A 151 -8.61 4.97 9.57
N ILE A 152 -8.37 5.86 8.63
CA ILE A 152 -9.37 6.82 8.19
C ILE A 152 -9.64 6.68 6.70
N LEU A 153 -10.88 6.95 6.31
CA LEU A 153 -11.28 7.17 4.93
C LEU A 153 -11.55 8.66 4.73
N ASN A 154 -11.09 9.20 3.61
CA ASN A 154 -11.27 10.60 3.23
C ASN A 154 -11.40 10.72 1.71
N GLY A 155 -11.69 11.90 1.18
CA GLY A 155 -11.81 12.16 -0.27
C GLY A 155 -13.21 11.91 -0.83
N LEU A 156 -14.18 11.62 0.03
CA LEU A 156 -15.58 11.39 -0.33
C LEU A 156 -16.40 12.67 -0.14
N GLY A 157 -17.45 12.88 -0.93
CA GLY A 157 -18.47 13.87 -0.57
C GLY A 157 -19.18 13.50 0.74
N LYS A 158 -19.68 14.49 1.49
CA LYS A 158 -20.28 14.28 2.84
C LYS A 158 -21.40 13.24 2.84
N ASP A 159 -22.28 13.27 1.85
CA ASP A 159 -23.38 12.31 1.74
C ASP A 159 -22.88 10.89 1.41
N ALA A 160 -21.90 10.78 0.51
CA ALA A 160 -21.28 9.51 0.17
C ALA A 160 -20.56 8.89 1.38
N ALA A 161 -19.82 9.71 2.15
CA ALA A 161 -19.16 9.27 3.38
C ALA A 161 -20.15 8.73 4.40
N MET A 162 -21.29 9.40 4.62
CA MET A 162 -22.34 8.91 5.52
C MET A 162 -22.90 7.57 5.06
N ILE A 163 -23.27 7.45 3.78
CA ILE A 163 -23.84 6.22 3.21
C ILE A 163 -22.86 5.06 3.32
N ILE A 164 -21.60 5.26 2.94
CA ILE A 164 -20.54 4.25 3.01
C ILE A 164 -20.29 3.83 4.45
N SER A 165 -20.28 4.79 5.38
CA SER A 165 -20.12 4.50 6.81
C SER A 165 -21.24 3.62 7.32
N ARG A 166 -22.48 3.94 6.97
CA ARG A 166 -23.66 3.17 7.37
C ARG A 166 -23.64 1.75 6.81
N ILE A 167 -23.34 1.59 5.51
CA ILE A 167 -23.32 0.27 4.86
C ILE A 167 -22.21 -0.60 5.43
N ASN A 168 -21.03 -0.02 5.69
CA ASN A 168 -19.87 -0.78 6.14
C ASN A 168 -19.72 -0.85 7.66
N GLY A 169 -20.58 -0.18 8.44
CA GLY A 169 -20.50 -0.12 9.89
C GLY A 169 -19.36 0.74 10.43
N PHE A 170 -18.89 1.73 9.67
CA PHE A 170 -17.84 2.64 10.13
C PHE A 170 -18.39 3.75 11.02
N THR A 171 -17.48 4.52 11.63
CA THR A 171 -17.84 5.76 12.30
C THR A 171 -17.81 6.90 11.29
N TYR A 172 -18.96 7.47 10.99
CA TYR A 172 -19.06 8.69 10.19
C TYR A 172 -18.62 9.89 11.03
N VAL A 173 -17.70 10.68 10.52
CA VAL A 173 -17.26 11.93 11.16
C VAL A 173 -17.55 13.09 10.24
N LYS A 174 -18.55 13.90 10.62
CA LYS A 174 -18.94 15.09 9.87
C LYS A 174 -18.10 16.27 10.33
N THR A 175 -17.55 16.99 9.38
CA THR A 175 -16.77 18.20 9.63
C THR A 175 -17.44 19.45 9.08
N ASP A 176 -17.05 20.59 9.64
CA ASP A 176 -17.29 21.92 9.10
C ASP A 176 -15.94 22.61 8.86
N PHE A 177 -15.80 23.27 7.72
CA PHE A 177 -14.54 23.84 7.26
C PHE A 177 -14.68 25.33 7.05
N ASP A 178 -13.88 26.12 7.76
CA ASP A 178 -13.83 27.56 7.60
C ASP A 178 -12.83 27.93 6.50
N PHE A 179 -13.36 28.29 5.33
CA PHE A 179 -12.57 28.69 4.17
C PHE A 179 -11.71 29.94 4.39
N LYS A 180 -12.01 30.78 5.39
CA LYS A 180 -11.21 31.98 5.68
C LYS A 180 -9.96 31.66 6.49
N THR A 181 -10.08 30.76 7.46
CA THR A 181 -8.99 30.40 8.39
C THR A 181 -8.27 29.12 7.99
N GLY A 182 -8.91 28.26 7.18
CA GLY A 182 -8.42 26.92 6.86
C GLY A 182 -8.60 25.92 8.00
N GLU A 183 -9.40 26.26 9.02
CA GLU A 183 -9.66 25.39 10.16
C GLU A 183 -10.80 24.39 9.87
N VAL A 184 -10.59 23.14 10.28
CA VAL A 184 -11.62 22.09 10.25
C VAL A 184 -12.06 21.75 11.67
N LYS A 185 -13.38 21.62 11.88
CA LYS A 185 -13.98 21.23 13.17
C LYS A 185 -14.88 20.03 12.99
N VAL A 186 -14.85 19.10 13.93
CA VAL A 186 -15.80 17.98 13.97
C VAL A 186 -17.12 18.49 14.53
N VAL A 187 -18.21 18.30 13.79
CA VAL A 187 -19.56 18.72 14.19
C VAL A 187 -20.44 17.54 14.60
N GLU A 188 -20.12 16.33 14.13
CA GLU A 188 -20.89 15.12 14.43
C GLU A 188 -19.99 13.89 14.31
N THR A 189 -20.22 12.89 15.17
CA THR A 189 -19.55 11.59 15.12
C THR A 189 -20.58 10.51 15.40
N VAL A 190 -20.84 9.65 14.41
CA VAL A 190 -21.88 8.61 14.48
C VAL A 190 -21.26 7.25 14.18
N PRO A 191 -21.13 6.36 15.18
CA PRO A 191 -20.77 4.97 14.95
C PRO A 191 -21.97 4.19 14.39
N TYR A 192 -21.79 3.46 13.30
CA TYR A 192 -22.82 2.59 12.71
C TYR A 192 -22.64 1.10 13.05
N SER A 193 -21.63 0.74 13.85
CA SER A 193 -21.45 -0.58 14.44
C SER A 193 -20.67 -0.49 15.76
N ASP A 194 -20.49 -1.63 16.45
CA ASP A 194 -19.78 -1.71 17.75
C ASP A 194 -18.46 -2.52 17.68
N GLY A 195 -17.94 -2.80 16.48
CA GLY A 195 -16.77 -3.68 16.25
C GLY A 195 -15.55 -2.99 15.64
N GLU A 196 -14.60 -3.78 15.12
CA GLU A 196 -13.39 -3.27 14.44
C GLU A 196 -13.71 -2.28 13.30
N ARG A 197 -14.85 -2.46 12.64
CA ARG A 197 -15.34 -1.56 11.59
C ARG A 197 -15.64 -0.17 12.16
N ALA A 198 -16.18 -0.05 13.37
CA ALA A 198 -16.46 1.23 14.02
C ALA A 198 -15.17 2.01 14.35
N ALA A 199 -14.02 1.34 14.48
CA ALA A 199 -12.73 2.00 14.68
C ALA A 199 -12.24 2.75 13.44
N VAL A 200 -12.79 2.44 12.26
CA VAL A 200 -12.51 3.18 11.02
C VAL A 200 -13.33 4.45 11.02
N LYS A 201 -12.66 5.60 10.94
CA LYS A 201 -13.33 6.90 10.80
C LYS A 201 -13.48 7.25 9.32
N CYS A 202 -14.69 7.51 8.89
CA CYS A 202 -14.97 7.90 7.51
C CYS A 202 -15.40 9.36 7.48
N TYR A 203 -14.57 10.15 6.81
CA TYR A 203 -14.73 11.58 6.63
C TYR A 203 -15.26 11.88 5.23
N GLY A 204 -16.14 12.87 5.17
CA GLY A 204 -16.54 13.48 3.91
C GLY A 204 -16.02 14.91 3.81
N ALA A 205 -15.44 15.26 2.68
CA ALA A 205 -14.95 16.59 2.35
C ALA A 205 -15.58 17.03 1.03
N ASN A 206 -16.18 18.22 1.00
CA ASN A 206 -16.75 18.78 -0.23
C ASN A 206 -15.71 19.59 -1.03
N ASP A 207 -14.53 19.82 -0.46
CA ASP A 207 -13.41 20.54 -1.07
C ASP A 207 -12.07 19.88 -0.71
N VAL A 208 -11.08 19.99 -1.60
CA VAL A 208 -9.75 19.41 -1.40
C VAL A 208 -9.05 20.00 -0.17
N LEU A 209 -9.25 21.29 0.12
CA LEU A 209 -8.67 21.97 1.29
C LEU A 209 -9.22 21.37 2.59
N GLU A 210 -10.53 21.10 2.65
CA GLU A 210 -11.16 20.40 3.77
C GLU A 210 -10.56 19.00 3.92
N GLY A 211 -10.41 18.25 2.82
CA GLY A 211 -9.79 16.93 2.81
C GLY A 211 -8.37 16.94 3.39
N VAL A 212 -7.53 17.88 2.98
CA VAL A 212 -6.17 18.06 3.53
C VAL A 212 -6.21 18.45 5.01
N ALA A 213 -7.11 19.33 5.41
CA ALA A 213 -7.26 19.74 6.80
C ALA A 213 -7.67 18.56 7.70
N ILE A 214 -8.52 17.66 7.21
CA ILE A 214 -8.91 16.44 7.91
C ILE A 214 -7.71 15.50 8.12
N MET A 215 -6.87 15.32 7.10
CA MET A 215 -5.66 14.50 7.24
C MET A 215 -4.70 15.07 8.29
N LYS A 216 -4.59 16.41 8.38
CA LYS A 216 -3.80 17.08 9.42
C LYS A 216 -4.45 16.91 10.80
N LEU A 217 -5.76 17.07 10.91
CA LEU A 217 -6.52 16.90 12.15
C LEU A 217 -6.32 15.49 12.74
N GLU A 218 -6.36 14.46 11.90
CA GLU A 218 -6.16 13.09 12.33
C GLU A 218 -4.69 12.69 12.48
N GLY A 219 -3.74 13.55 12.14
CA GLY A 219 -2.31 13.24 12.21
C GLY A 219 -1.96 12.05 11.31
N VAL A 220 -2.42 12.08 10.05
CA VAL A 220 -2.12 11.03 9.06
C VAL A 220 -0.63 10.99 8.76
N ASP A 221 -0.01 9.83 8.94
CA ASP A 221 1.40 9.60 8.64
C ASP A 221 1.61 9.08 7.21
N VAL A 222 0.70 8.22 6.76
CA VAL A 222 0.75 7.56 5.44
C VAL A 222 -0.61 7.62 4.79
N SER A 223 -0.64 7.93 3.49
CA SER A 223 -1.86 7.84 2.70
C SER A 223 -1.65 7.09 1.39
N ILE A 224 -2.67 6.32 1.01
CA ILE A 224 -2.80 5.75 -0.33
C ILE A 224 -3.99 6.40 -1.00
N THR A 225 -3.78 6.89 -2.22
CA THR A 225 -4.86 7.41 -3.06
C THR A 225 -5.40 6.29 -3.92
N GLY A 226 -6.72 6.09 -3.90
CA GLY A 226 -7.40 5.32 -4.95
C GLY A 226 -7.19 5.98 -6.32
N ASN A 227 -7.52 5.26 -7.40
CA ASN A 227 -7.37 5.78 -8.75
C ASN A 227 -8.25 7.03 -8.90
N SER A 228 -7.63 8.21 -8.82
CA SER A 228 -8.32 9.49 -8.90
C SER A 228 -8.47 9.84 -10.36
N THR A 229 -9.63 9.51 -10.94
CA THR A 229 -10.04 10.05 -12.23
C THR A 229 -10.64 11.44 -12.01
N ASN A 230 -9.81 12.40 -11.60
CA ASN A 230 -10.26 13.79 -11.68
C ASN A 230 -10.43 14.11 -13.19
N PRO A 231 -11.61 14.51 -13.68
CA PRO A 231 -11.71 15.09 -15.02
C PRO A 231 -10.90 16.39 -15.12
#